data_AF-A0A6G0WWU1-F1
#
_entry.id   AF-A0A6G0WWU1-F1
#
_cell.length_a   1.000
_cell.length_b   1.000
_cell.length_c   1.000
_cell.angle_alpha   90.00
_cell.angle_beta   90.00
_cell.angle_gamma   90.00
#
_symmetry.space_group_name_H-M   'P 1'
#
loop_
_entity.id
_entity.type
_entity.pdbx_description
1 polymer ?
#
loop_
_entity_poly.entity_id
_entity_poly.type
_entity_poly.pdbx_seq_one_letter_code
_entity_poly.pdbx_strand_id
1 'polypeptide(L)'
;MSSSSVKKTTAWIVRAGVEAVLLLIFIVPQYFVPDENVEVFRLACSTVVTAAACIVSWNVGVTALVHCVLHVFARSFQSSNVYINGVVLVARILSFERLVSHVIFPRISYEARLQENKRKLEKFFSVHDKARVSEAEALLHEYMGNEQLLFVKLRRAYLARQPPTRVVLKGT
;
A
#
# COMPACT_ATOMS: atom_id res chain seq x y z
N MET A 1 -13.96 -18.81 -11.05
CA MET A 1 -13.05 -17.93 -10.29
C MET A 1 -12.52 -16.82 -11.21
N SER A 2 -12.71 -15.55 -10.83
CA SER A 2 -12.42 -14.39 -11.69
C SER A 2 -10.93 -14.11 -11.82
N SER A 3 -10.45 -13.82 -13.04
CA SER A 3 -9.08 -13.39 -13.39
C SER A 3 -8.52 -12.26 -12.49
N SER A 4 -9.39 -11.44 -11.90
CA SER A 4 -9.03 -10.38 -10.95
C SER A 4 -8.54 -10.89 -9.58
N SER A 5 -8.99 -12.08 -9.15
CA SER A 5 -8.57 -12.68 -7.88
C SER A 5 -7.14 -13.20 -7.96
N VAL A 6 -6.79 -13.86 -9.06
CA VAL A 6 -5.45 -14.44 -9.30
C VAL A 6 -4.39 -13.33 -9.32
N LYS A 7 -4.65 -12.21 -10.02
CA LYS A 7 -3.73 -11.07 -10.08
C LYS A 7 -3.46 -10.44 -8.71
N LYS A 8 -4.47 -10.37 -7.85
CA LYS A 8 -4.31 -9.86 -6.47
C LYS A 8 -3.44 -10.79 -5.63
N THR A 9 -3.67 -12.10 -5.71
CA THR A 9 -2.90 -13.10 -4.96
C THR A 9 -1.43 -13.09 -5.39
N THR A 10 -1.15 -13.06 -6.70
CA THR A 10 0.23 -13.00 -7.23
C THR A 10 0.94 -11.72 -6.78
N ALA A 11 0.27 -10.57 -6.85
CA ALA A 11 0.86 -9.31 -6.39
C ALA A 11 1.19 -9.32 -4.89
N TRP A 12 0.35 -9.98 -4.08
CA TRP A 12 0.59 -10.12 -2.64
C TRP A 12 1.79 -11.03 -2.34
N ILE A 13 1.92 -12.14 -3.07
CA ILE A 13 3.06 -13.06 -2.94
C ILE A 13 4.38 -12.38 -3.32
N VAL A 14 4.41 -11.66 -4.45
CA VAL A 14 5.63 -10.94 -4.86
C VAL A 14 6.03 -9.90 -3.82
N ARG A 15 5.05 -9.17 -3.27
CA ARG A 15 5.29 -8.17 -2.22
C ARG A 15 5.82 -8.76 -0.93
N ALA A 16 5.22 -9.85 -0.44
CA ALA A 16 5.73 -10.57 0.73
C ALA A 16 7.15 -11.14 0.48
N GLY A 17 7.44 -11.59 -0.75
CA GLY A 17 8.78 -12.02 -1.15
C GLY A 17 9.81 -10.89 -1.08
N VAL A 18 9.46 -9.70 -1.59
CA VAL A 18 10.33 -8.51 -1.52
C VAL A 18 10.59 -8.09 -0.07
N GLU A 19 9.57 -8.13 0.79
CA GLU A 19 9.71 -7.84 2.22
C GLU A 19 10.70 -8.79 2.90
N ALA A 20 10.56 -10.10 2.67
CA ALA A 20 11.47 -11.10 3.21
C ALA A 20 12.91 -10.91 2.73
N VAL A 21 13.10 -10.57 1.44
CA VAL A 21 14.43 -10.30 0.88
C VAL A 21 15.07 -9.07 1.51
N LEU A 22 14.31 -7.99 1.71
CA LEU A 22 14.84 -6.77 2.35
C LEU A 22 15.22 -7.01 3.81
N LEU A 23 14.43 -7.80 4.55
CA LEU A 23 14.76 -8.21 5.92
C LEU A 23 16.02 -9.07 5.97
N LEU A 24 16.18 -10.01 5.04
CA LEU A 24 17.39 -10.82 4.93
C LEU A 24 18.61 -9.93 4.63
N ILE A 25 18.51 -9.00 3.67
CA ILE A 25 19.57 -8.05 3.35
C ILE A 25 19.95 -7.19 4.56
N PHE A 26 19.02 -6.90 5.47
CA PHE A 26 19.31 -6.14 6.69
C PHE A 26 20.01 -6.96 7.79
N ILE A 27 19.65 -8.24 7.93
CA ILE A 27 20.16 -9.11 9.01
C ILE A 27 21.51 -9.75 8.64
N VAL A 28 21.59 -10.29 7.43
CA VAL A 28 22.69 -11.12 6.90
C VAL A 28 24.07 -10.43 6.80
N PRO A 29 24.23 -9.10 6.67
CA PRO A 29 25.55 -8.47 6.47
C PRO A 29 26.59 -8.82 7.53
N GLN A 30 26.16 -9.16 8.75
CA GLN A 30 27.04 -9.63 9.83
C GLN A 30 27.84 -10.90 9.51
N TYR A 31 27.46 -11.66 8.49
CA TYR A 31 28.13 -12.90 8.08
C TYR A 31 29.07 -12.72 6.88
N PHE A 32 28.99 -11.59 6.16
CA PHE A 32 29.70 -11.38 4.89
C PHE A 32 30.54 -10.11 4.86
N VAL A 33 30.19 -9.10 5.67
CA VAL A 33 30.83 -7.80 5.71
C VAL A 33 31.70 -7.73 6.98
N PRO A 34 32.93 -7.16 6.93
CA PRO A 34 33.74 -6.93 8.12
C PRO A 34 32.99 -6.08 9.13
N ASP A 35 33.13 -6.37 10.42
CA ASP A 35 32.32 -5.81 11.52
C ASP A 35 32.21 -4.27 11.49
N GLU A 36 33.31 -3.59 11.14
CA GLU A 36 33.37 -2.12 11.03
C GLU A 36 32.46 -1.55 9.94
N ASN A 37 32.20 -2.32 8.88
CA ASN A 37 31.40 -1.92 7.73
C ASN A 37 29.94 -2.42 7.80
N VAL A 38 29.62 -3.37 8.68
CA VAL A 38 28.27 -3.95 8.84
C VAL A 38 27.27 -2.89 9.29
N GLU A 39 27.61 -2.09 10.28
CA GLU A 39 26.70 -1.07 10.82
C GLU A 39 26.53 0.11 9.85
N VAL A 40 27.56 0.44 9.07
CA VAL A 40 27.47 1.43 7.98
C VAL A 40 26.53 0.95 6.89
N PHE A 41 26.63 -0.33 6.51
CA PHE A 41 25.74 -0.95 5.54
C PHE A 41 24.29 -0.97 6.03
N ARG A 42 24.05 -1.41 7.28
CA ARG A 42 22.71 -1.40 7.90
C ARG A 42 22.12 0.00 7.94
N LEU A 43 22.93 1.00 8.28
CA LEU A 43 22.50 2.40 8.26
C LEU A 43 22.12 2.86 6.86
N ALA A 44 22.93 2.55 5.84
CA ALA A 44 22.64 2.88 4.44
C ALA A 44 21.34 2.22 3.94
N CYS A 45 21.13 0.93 4.23
CA CYS A 45 19.86 0.27 3.91
C CYS A 45 18.68 0.94 4.63
N SER A 46 18.85 1.30 5.90
CA SER A 46 17.80 1.96 6.69
C SER A 46 17.47 3.35 6.17
N THR A 47 18.45 4.14 5.73
CA THR A 47 18.22 5.47 5.18
C THR A 47 17.51 5.40 3.83
N VAL A 48 17.88 4.47 2.95
CA VAL A 48 17.17 4.26 1.66
C VAL A 48 15.72 3.86 1.89
N VAL A 49 15.46 2.88 2.76
CA VAL A 49 14.10 2.42 3.06
C VAL A 49 13.28 3.53 3.72
N THR A 50 13.87 4.29 4.64
CA THR A 50 13.22 5.43 5.30
C THR A 50 12.88 6.53 4.29
N ALA A 51 13.81 6.88 3.40
CA ALA A 51 13.58 7.89 2.36
C ALA A 51 12.44 7.46 1.41
N ALA A 52 12.45 6.20 0.96
CA ALA A 52 11.37 5.64 0.16
C ALA A 52 10.02 5.68 0.89
N ALA A 53 10.00 5.36 2.19
CA ALA A 53 8.78 5.33 2.98
C ALA A 53 8.20 6.72 3.25
N CYS A 54 9.06 7.74 3.42
CA CYS A 54 8.66 9.15 3.54
C CYS A 54 8.03 9.70 2.25
N ILE A 55 8.50 9.26 1.08
CA ILE A 55 7.90 9.64 -0.21
C ILE A 55 6.49 9.03 -0.36
N VAL A 56 6.28 7.85 0.19
CA VAL A 56 5.03 7.08 0.06
C VAL A 56 3.95 7.52 1.06
N SER A 57 4.31 7.89 2.28
CA SER A 57 3.31 8.30 3.28
C SER A 57 3.86 9.18 4.39
N TRP A 58 3.11 10.23 4.74
CA TRP A 58 3.47 11.18 5.80
C TRP A 58 3.44 10.58 7.21
N ASN A 59 2.61 9.54 7.42
CA ASN A 59 2.47 8.88 8.72
C ASN A 59 3.67 8.00 9.10
N VAL A 60 4.63 7.80 8.18
CA VAL A 60 5.85 7.03 8.44
C VAL A 60 6.87 7.81 9.28
N GLY A 61 6.76 9.14 9.35
CA GLY A 61 7.74 9.99 10.06
C GLY A 61 8.01 9.56 11.51
N VAL A 62 6.97 9.13 12.24
CA VAL A 62 7.13 8.64 13.62
C VAL A 62 7.91 7.33 13.68
N THR A 63 7.61 6.38 12.78
CA THR A 63 8.32 5.09 12.72
C THR A 63 9.77 5.28 12.30
N ALA A 64 10.01 6.16 11.32
CA ALA A 64 11.33 6.56 10.87
C ALA A 64 12.16 7.19 12.00
N LEU A 65 11.55 8.08 12.79
CA LEU A 65 12.21 8.73 13.92
C LEU A 65 12.59 7.71 15.00
N VAL A 66 11.66 6.81 15.38
CA VAL A 66 11.95 5.72 16.33
C VAL A 66 13.09 4.83 15.81
N HIS A 67 13.07 4.49 14.53
CA HIS A 67 14.13 3.67 13.92
C HIS A 67 15.49 4.38 13.94
N CYS A 68 15.54 5.68 13.65
CA CYS A 68 16.75 6.50 13.76
C CYS A 68 17.28 6.56 15.20
N VAL A 69 16.41 6.80 16.18
CA VAL A 69 16.81 6.84 17.60
C VAL A 69 17.40 5.50 18.04
N LEU A 70 16.81 4.37 17.61
CA LEU A 70 17.34 3.04 17.91
C LEU A 70 18.72 2.79 17.28
N HIS A 71 18.98 3.31 16.07
CA HIS A 71 20.31 3.24 15.44
C HIS A 71 21.35 4.07 16.18
N VAL A 72 21.01 5.30 16.56
CA VAL A 72 21.90 6.16 17.36
C VAL A 72 22.18 5.53 18.72
N PHE A 73 21.15 5.02 19.39
CA PHE A 73 21.28 4.33 20.68
C PHE A 73 22.20 3.11 20.58
N ALA A 74 22.01 2.24 19.57
CA ALA A 74 22.86 1.07 19.36
C ALA A 74 24.33 1.42 19.13
N ARG A 75 24.61 2.53 18.44
CA ARG A 75 25.98 2.98 18.15
C ARG A 75 26.64 3.70 19.33
N SER A 76 25.86 4.46 20.10
CA SER A 76 26.37 5.26 21.22
C SER A 76 26.45 4.49 22.53
N PHE A 77 25.60 3.47 22.72
CA PHE A 77 25.48 2.72 23.96
C PHE A 77 25.67 1.23 23.71
N GLN A 78 26.93 0.84 23.50
CA GLN A 78 27.30 -0.58 23.45
C GLN A 78 27.41 -1.11 24.89
N SER A 79 26.36 -1.80 25.34
CA SER A 79 26.33 -2.38 26.68
C SER A 79 27.24 -3.61 26.74
N SER A 80 27.90 -3.83 27.89
CA SER A 80 28.54 -5.11 28.18
C SER A 80 27.53 -6.25 28.34
N ASN A 81 26.25 -5.93 28.52
CA ASN A 81 25.17 -6.90 28.63
C ASN A 81 24.65 -7.31 27.24
N VAL A 82 24.91 -8.57 26.86
CA VAL A 82 24.48 -9.18 25.60
C VAL A 82 22.96 -9.13 25.39
N TYR A 83 22.18 -9.25 26.47
CA TYR A 83 20.71 -9.20 26.39
C TYR A 83 20.21 -7.82 25.95
N ILE A 84 20.83 -6.74 26.44
CA ILE A 84 20.46 -5.37 26.07
C ILE A 84 20.74 -5.13 24.59
N ASN A 85 21.91 -5.55 24.11
CA ASN A 85 22.27 -5.45 22.69
C ASN A 85 21.32 -6.28 21.79
N GLY A 86 20.95 -7.48 22.25
CA GLY A 86 19.99 -8.33 21.56
C GLY A 86 18.59 -7.70 21.46
N VAL A 87 18.08 -7.12 22.56
CA VAL A 87 16.78 -6.43 22.57
C VAL A 87 16.78 -5.22 21.63
N VAL A 88 17.86 -4.43 21.62
CA VAL A 88 18.01 -3.28 20.71
C VAL A 88 18.06 -3.74 19.26
N LEU A 89 18.75 -4.84 18.96
CA LEU A 89 18.78 -5.43 17.61
C LEU A 89 17.40 -5.89 17.16
N VAL A 90 16.65 -6.59 18.01
CA VAL A 90 15.27 -7.02 17.71
C VAL A 90 14.37 -5.81 17.47
N ALA A 91 14.46 -4.76 18.31
CA ALA A 91 13.71 -3.52 18.11
C ALA A 91 14.06 -2.83 16.78
N ARG A 92 15.33 -2.85 16.36
CA ARG A 92 15.77 -2.33 15.04
C ARG A 92 15.19 -3.16 13.88
N ILE A 93 15.15 -4.48 14.00
CA ILE A 93 14.56 -5.36 12.99
C ILE A 93 13.04 -5.10 12.87
N LEU A 94 12.32 -5.05 13.99
CA LEU A 94 10.88 -4.80 13.99
C LEU A 94 10.53 -3.42 13.43
N SER A 95 11.31 -2.39 13.77
CA SER A 95 11.09 -1.04 13.22
C SER A 95 11.40 -0.98 11.72
N PHE A 96 12.44 -1.68 11.25
CA PHE A 96 12.75 -1.80 9.83
C PHE A 96 11.66 -2.55 9.05
N GLU A 97 11.16 -3.67 9.58
CA GLU A 97 10.00 -4.41 9.03
C GLU A 97 8.83 -3.46 8.83
N ARG A 98 8.46 -2.69 9.86
CA ARG A 98 7.35 -1.74 9.77
C ARG A 98 7.56 -0.67 8.69
N LEU A 99 8.79 -0.19 8.49
CA LEU A 99 9.10 0.74 7.39
C LEU A 99 8.94 0.07 6.02
N VAL A 100 9.47 -1.14 5.88
CA VAL A 100 9.36 -1.93 4.65
C VAL A 100 7.91 -2.24 4.31
N SER A 101 7.09 -2.65 5.29
CA SER A 101 5.67 -2.91 5.06
C SER A 101 4.93 -1.66 4.57
N HIS A 102 5.29 -0.45 5.03
CA HIS A 102 4.68 0.79 4.53
C HIS A 102 5.04 1.09 3.08
N VAL A 103 6.28 0.81 2.68
CA VAL A 103 6.75 0.99 1.28
C VAL A 103 6.08 -0.02 0.36
N ILE A 104 5.98 -1.28 0.79
CA ILE A 104 5.47 -2.38 -0.03
C ILE A 104 3.94 -2.41 -0.08
N PHE A 105 3.28 -2.01 1.03
CA PHE A 105 1.84 -1.87 1.13
C PHE A 105 1.48 -0.41 1.42
N PRO A 106 1.63 0.48 0.43
CA PRO A 106 1.16 1.85 0.57
C PRO A 106 -0.33 1.80 0.87
N ARG A 107 -0.73 2.28 2.05
CA ARG A 107 -2.14 2.54 2.34
C ARG A 107 -2.58 3.62 1.36
N ILE A 108 -3.27 3.22 0.29
CA ILE A 108 -3.88 4.16 -0.65
C ILE A 108 -4.74 5.11 0.19
N SER A 109 -4.37 6.39 0.21
CA SER A 109 -5.10 7.40 0.96
C SER A 109 -6.56 7.39 0.52
N TYR A 110 -7.45 7.73 1.45
CA TYR A 110 -8.88 7.83 1.14
C TYR A 110 -9.11 8.74 -0.08
N GLU A 111 -8.38 9.84 -0.17
CA GLU A 111 -8.44 10.78 -1.30
C GLU A 111 -8.07 10.13 -2.64
N ALA A 112 -7.04 9.28 -2.68
CA ALA A 112 -6.65 8.59 -3.92
C ALA A 112 -7.73 7.59 -4.36
N ARG A 113 -8.36 6.87 -3.42
CA ARG A 113 -9.51 5.98 -3.73
C ARG A 113 -10.72 6.78 -4.21
N LEU A 114 -11.00 7.91 -3.58
CA LEU A 114 -12.09 8.80 -3.96
C LEU A 114 -11.90 9.33 -5.39
N GLN A 115 -10.70 9.81 -5.73
CA GLN A 115 -10.37 10.27 -7.07
C GLN A 115 -10.48 9.17 -8.13
N GLU A 116 -10.03 7.95 -7.83
CA GLU A 116 -10.19 6.81 -8.73
C GLU A 116 -11.66 6.46 -8.96
N ASN A 117 -12.47 6.42 -7.90
CA ASN A 117 -13.89 6.15 -7.99
C ASN A 117 -14.65 7.28 -8.69
N LYS A 118 -14.25 8.54 -8.48
CA LYS A 118 -14.79 9.72 -9.18
C LYS A 118 -14.60 9.57 -10.68
N ARG A 119 -13.38 9.28 -11.15
CA ARG A 119 -13.10 9.04 -12.58
C ARG A 119 -13.92 7.89 -13.16
N LYS A 120 -14.09 6.79 -12.42
CA LYS A 120 -14.94 5.65 -12.84
C LYS A 120 -16.40 6.07 -12.98
N LEU A 121 -16.89 6.88 -12.05
CA LEU A 121 -18.27 7.32 -12.00
C LEU A 121 -18.57 8.36 -13.08
N GLU A 122 -17.68 9.32 -13.29
CA GLU A 122 -17.73 10.29 -14.39
C GLU A 122 -17.74 9.58 -15.75
N LYS A 123 -16.90 8.56 -15.93
CA LYS A 123 -16.89 7.74 -17.17
C LYS A 123 -18.18 6.92 -17.33
N PHE A 124 -18.79 6.47 -16.25
CA PHE A 124 -20.08 5.77 -16.30
C PHE A 124 -21.21 6.73 -16.70
N PHE A 125 -21.26 7.91 -16.08
CA PHE A 125 -22.27 8.93 -16.40
C PHE A 125 -22.06 9.53 -17.78
N SER A 126 -20.83 9.74 -18.26
CA SER A 126 -20.62 10.29 -19.61
C SER A 126 -21.23 9.43 -20.74
N VAL A 127 -21.36 8.12 -20.52
CA VAL A 127 -21.96 7.16 -21.47
C VAL A 127 -23.48 7.08 -21.32
N HIS A 128 -23.99 7.11 -20.08
CA HIS A 128 -25.41 6.89 -19.82
C HIS A 128 -26.23 8.17 -19.63
N ASP A 129 -25.65 9.20 -19.01
CA ASP A 129 -26.32 10.44 -18.60
C ASP A 129 -25.30 11.56 -18.32
N LYS A 130 -25.03 12.40 -19.33
CA LYS A 130 -24.03 13.48 -19.25
C LYS A 130 -24.41 14.58 -18.25
N ALA A 131 -25.69 14.72 -17.90
CA ALA A 131 -26.13 15.76 -16.96
C ALA A 131 -25.69 15.47 -15.53
N ARG A 132 -25.50 14.18 -15.17
CA ARG A 132 -25.19 13.73 -13.82
C ARG A 132 -23.70 13.57 -13.53
N VAL A 133 -22.84 13.94 -14.48
CA VAL A 133 -21.38 13.88 -14.31
C VAL A 133 -20.92 14.80 -13.16
N SER A 134 -21.53 15.97 -13.01
CA SER A 134 -21.25 16.91 -11.92
C SER A 134 -21.70 16.41 -10.53
N GLU A 135 -22.69 15.51 -10.47
CA GLU A 135 -23.19 14.89 -9.23
C GLU A 135 -22.28 13.77 -8.71
N ALA A 136 -21.31 13.31 -9.51
CA ALA A 136 -20.47 12.15 -9.19
C ALA A 136 -19.75 12.30 -7.84
N GLU A 137 -19.25 13.50 -7.53
CA GLU A 137 -18.53 13.76 -6.29
C GLU A 137 -19.45 13.73 -5.06
N ALA A 138 -20.63 14.35 -5.16
CA ALA A 138 -21.64 14.34 -4.11
C ALA A 138 -22.14 12.91 -3.81
N LEU A 139 -22.40 12.12 -4.85
CA LEU A 139 -22.81 10.72 -4.70
C LEU A 139 -21.72 9.84 -4.06
N LEU A 140 -20.44 10.11 -4.33
CA LEU A 140 -19.35 9.39 -3.68
C LEU A 140 -19.19 9.77 -2.21
N HIS A 141 -19.46 11.03 -1.85
CA HIS A 141 -19.49 11.45 -0.44
C HIS A 141 -20.62 10.78 0.34
N GLU A 142 -21.82 10.67 -0.25
CA GLU A 142 -22.95 9.99 0.39
C GLU A 142 -22.69 8.49 0.61
N TYR A 143 -21.92 7.87 -0.29
CA TYR A 143 -21.58 6.44 -0.24
C TYR A 143 -20.16 6.17 0.28
N MET A 144 -19.59 7.07 1.09
CA MET A 144 -18.26 6.88 1.69
C MET A 144 -18.14 5.54 2.42
N GLY A 145 -17.13 4.75 2.04
CA GLY A 145 -16.90 3.41 2.58
C GLY A 145 -17.75 2.30 1.96
N ASN A 146 -18.78 2.65 1.18
CA ASN A 146 -19.70 1.73 0.50
C ASN A 146 -19.73 1.96 -1.02
N GLU A 147 -18.62 2.39 -1.61
CA GLU A 147 -18.58 2.82 -3.01
C GLU A 147 -18.90 1.65 -3.97
N GLN A 148 -18.57 0.41 -3.58
CA GLN A 148 -18.94 -0.78 -4.36
C GLN A 148 -20.45 -0.96 -4.49
N LEU A 149 -21.19 -0.68 -3.41
CA LEU A 149 -22.65 -0.77 -3.40
C LEU A 149 -23.26 0.29 -4.33
N LEU A 150 -22.68 1.49 -4.36
CA LEU A 150 -23.09 2.56 -5.29
C LEU A 150 -23.01 2.09 -6.74
N PHE A 151 -21.88 1.51 -7.16
CA PHE A 151 -21.72 1.02 -8.54
C PHE A 151 -22.70 -0.11 -8.88
N VAL A 152 -23.03 -0.99 -7.94
CA VAL A 152 -24.02 -2.06 -8.15
C VAL A 152 -25.43 -1.48 -8.32
N LYS A 153 -25.83 -0.53 -7.46
CA LYS A 153 -27.13 0.14 -7.54
C LYS A 153 -27.29 0.90 -8.85
N LEU A 154 -26.27 1.67 -9.24
CA LEU A 154 -26.29 2.43 -10.50
C LEU A 154 -26.43 1.52 -11.71
N ARG A 155 -25.66 0.43 -11.77
CA ARG A 155 -25.75 -0.51 -12.88
C ARG A 155 -27.16 -1.12 -13.00
N ARG A 156 -27.77 -1.50 -11.88
CA ARG A 156 -29.15 -2.02 -11.87
C ARG A 156 -30.17 -0.98 -12.33
N ALA A 157 -30.07 0.24 -11.83
CA ALA A 157 -31.01 1.32 -12.16
C ALA A 157 -30.97 1.68 -13.66
N TYR A 158 -29.79 1.75 -14.26
CA TYR A 158 -29.64 2.09 -15.68
C TYR A 158 -29.99 0.91 -16.61
N LEU A 159 -29.76 -0.34 -16.19
CA LEU A 159 -30.23 -1.52 -16.93
C LEU A 159 -31.76 -1.61 -16.95
N ALA A 160 -32.43 -1.29 -15.84
CA ALA A 160 -33.89 -1.31 -15.75
C ALA A 160 -34.56 -0.18 -16.58
N ARG A 161 -33.84 0.91 -16.86
CA ARG A 161 -34.31 2.04 -17.69
C ARG A 161 -34.15 1.83 -19.19
N GLN A 162 -33.30 0.90 -19.63
CA GLN A 162 -33.22 0.55 -21.04
C GLN A 162 -34.44 -0.31 -21.41
N PRO A 163 -35.24 0.07 -22.43
CA PRO A 163 -36.29 -0.82 -22.91
C PRO A 163 -35.64 -2.13 -23.38
N PRO A 164 -36.29 -3.30 -23.19
CA PRO A 164 -35.73 -4.56 -23.64
C PRO A 164 -35.48 -4.44 -25.14
N THR A 165 -34.21 -4.49 -25.55
CA THR A 165 -33.84 -4.51 -26.96
C THR A 165 -34.52 -5.74 -27.56
N ARG A 166 -35.62 -5.54 -28.32
CA ARG A 166 -36.21 -6.59 -29.13
C ARG A 166 -35.09 -7.08 -30.05
N VAL A 167 -34.57 -8.26 -29.75
CA VAL A 167 -33.79 -9.03 -30.71
C VAL A 167 -34.75 -9.28 -31.86
N VAL A 168 -34.66 -8.48 -32.91
CA VAL A 168 -35.33 -8.77 -34.18
C VAL A 168 -34.66 -10.03 -34.69
N LEU A 169 -35.27 -11.18 -34.42
CA LEU A 169 -34.99 -12.41 -35.13
C LEU A 169 -35.27 -12.10 -36.60
N LYS A 170 -34.19 -11.83 -37.34
CA LYS A 170 -34.25 -11.68 -38.80
C LYS A 170 -34.61 -13.07 -39.30
N GLY A 171 -35.88 -13.25 -39.67
CA GLY A 171 -36.36 -14.47 -40.29
C GLY A 171 -35.55 -14.76 -41.54
N THR A 172 -35.01 -15.98 -41.59
CA THR A 172 -34.51 -16.67 -42.76
C THR A 172 -35.02 -18.10 -42.68
#